data_AF-A0A255PLM1-F1
#
_entry.id   AF-A0A255PLM1-F1
#
_cell.length_a   1.000
_cell.length_b   1.000
_cell.length_c   1.000
_cell.angle_alpha   90.00
_cell.angle_beta   90.00
_cell.angle_gamma   90.00
#
_symmetry.space_group_name_H-M   'P 1'
#
loop_
_entity.id
_entity.type
_entity.pdbx_description
1 polymer ?
#
loop_
_entity_poly.entity_id
_entity_poly.type
_entity_poly.pdbx_seq_one_letter_code
_entity_poly.pdbx_strand_id
1 'polypeptide(L)'
;MHIEPEFSSFIMSCATDEDRLEHVMVHAGPPPTVGLFLAAESLEEAERAACGVVRRALDRRPEFAGTSVVFCGTPFLAPYYEQLLTSASPGGGLLMTPPDQDSAER
;
A
#
# COMPACT_ATOMS: atom_id res chain seq x y z
N MET A 1 5.74 -3.35 -20.12
CA MET A 1 6.61 -2.81 -19.07
C MET A 1 7.07 -3.97 -18.21
N HIS A 2 8.35 -4.28 -18.21
CA HIS A 2 8.91 -5.31 -17.32
C HIS A 2 9.23 -4.62 -15.99
N ILE A 3 8.62 -5.09 -14.90
CA ILE A 3 8.84 -4.55 -13.57
C ILE A 3 9.80 -5.50 -12.86
N GLU A 4 11.05 -5.11 -12.77
CA GLU A 4 12.06 -5.86 -12.03
C GLU A 4 11.86 -5.72 -10.51
N PRO A 5 12.27 -6.71 -9.70
CA PRO A 5 12.24 -6.62 -8.24
C PRO A 5 12.98 -5.38 -7.68
N GLU A 6 14.00 -4.91 -8.39
CA GLU A 6 14.78 -3.71 -8.03
C GLU A 6 14.01 -2.39 -8.23
N PHE A 7 12.85 -2.43 -8.89
CA PHE A 7 12.07 -1.24 -9.20
C PHE A 7 11.54 -0.56 -7.93
N SER A 8 11.21 -1.31 -6.87
CA SER A 8 10.88 -0.73 -5.56
C SER A 8 11.99 0.15 -5.01
N SER A 9 13.24 -0.34 -5.01
CA SER A 9 14.41 0.40 -4.52
C SER A 9 14.68 1.64 -5.35
N PHE A 10 14.47 1.55 -6.67
CA PHE A 10 14.57 2.71 -7.56
C PHE A 10 13.52 3.79 -7.21
N ILE A 11 12.25 3.42 -7.06
CA ILE A 11 11.20 4.36 -6.66
C ILE A 11 11.54 4.99 -5.30
N MET A 12 12.02 4.21 -4.33
CA MET A 12 12.47 4.72 -3.04
C MET A 12 13.56 5.79 -3.20
N SER A 13 14.55 5.59 -4.07
CA SER A 13 15.60 6.60 -4.35
C SER A 13 15.10 7.88 -5.03
N CYS A 14 13.85 7.92 -5.48
CA CYS A 14 13.21 9.08 -6.10
C CYS A 14 12.39 9.92 -5.11
N ALA A 15 12.21 9.43 -3.88
CA ALA A 15 11.63 10.19 -2.79
C ALA A 15 12.62 11.24 -2.27
N THR A 16 12.04 12.30 -1.71
CA THR A 16 12.68 13.33 -0.91
C THR A 16 12.30 13.11 0.55
N ASP A 17 13.03 13.74 1.48
CA ASP A 17 12.74 13.63 2.91
C ASP A 17 11.32 14.14 3.25
N GLU A 18 10.78 15.08 2.47
CA GLU A 18 9.43 15.62 2.64
C GLU A 18 8.33 14.59 2.32
N ASP A 19 8.61 13.63 1.43
CA ASP A 19 7.61 12.60 1.07
C ASP A 19 7.42 11.56 2.18
N ARG A 20 8.30 11.52 3.18
CA ARG A 20 8.25 10.62 4.35
C ARG A 20 8.00 9.15 3.96
N LEU A 21 8.58 8.72 2.84
CA LEU A 21 8.40 7.37 2.29
C LEU A 21 9.21 6.35 3.07
N GLU A 22 8.55 5.31 3.57
CA GLU A 22 9.17 4.24 4.37
C GLU A 22 9.35 2.97 3.54
N HIS A 23 8.37 2.65 2.68
CA HIS A 23 8.39 1.40 1.91
C HIS A 23 7.66 1.50 0.58
N VAL A 24 8.10 0.68 -0.39
CA VAL A 24 7.49 0.56 -1.72
C VAL A 24 7.30 -0.91 -2.09
N MET A 25 6.09 -1.24 -2.48
CA MET A 25 5.74 -2.50 -3.10
C MET A 25 5.35 -2.27 -4.56
N VAL A 26 5.78 -3.17 -5.46
CA VAL A 26 5.31 -3.15 -6.84
C VAL A 26 4.63 -4.46 -7.18
N HIS A 27 3.43 -4.36 -7.74
CA HIS A 27 2.65 -5.48 -8.24
C HIS A 27 2.63 -5.44 -9.77
N ALA A 28 3.08 -6.54 -10.38
CA ALA A 28 2.84 -6.78 -11.79
C ALA A 28 1.35 -7.09 -12.02
N GLY A 29 0.72 -6.45 -13.01
CA GLY A 29 -0.69 -6.63 -13.35
C GLY A 29 -1.11 -5.65 -14.45
N PRO A 30 -2.28 -5.79 -15.08
CA PRO A 30 -2.84 -4.78 -15.97
C PRO A 30 -3.96 -3.98 -15.26
N PRO A 31 -3.72 -2.69 -14.88
CA PRO A 31 -2.45 -1.97 -14.96
C PRO A 31 -1.49 -2.34 -13.80
N PRO A 32 -0.18 -2.10 -13.96
CA PRO A 32 0.75 -2.32 -12.87
C PRO A 32 0.46 -1.35 -11.74
N THR A 33 0.61 -1.82 -10.49
CA THR A 33 0.25 -1.03 -9.31
C THR A 33 1.46 -0.90 -8.39
N VAL A 34 1.67 0.32 -7.87
CA VAL A 34 2.70 0.60 -6.86
C VAL A 34 1.99 0.93 -5.55
N GLY A 35 2.29 0.17 -4.50
CA GLY A 35 1.88 0.46 -3.13
C GLY A 35 2.99 1.23 -2.42
N LEU A 36 2.65 2.37 -1.81
CA LEU A 36 3.58 3.21 -1.07
C LEU A 36 3.12 3.30 0.39
N PHE A 37 4.06 3.15 1.31
CA PHE A 37 3.86 3.31 2.74
C PHE A 37 4.63 4.55 3.19
N LEU A 38 3.92 5.57 3.63
CA LEU A 38 4.47 6.88 3.99
C LEU A 38 3.67 7.50 5.14
N ALA A 39 4.27 8.49 5.80
CA ALA A 39 3.60 9.27 6.84
C ALA A 39 3.13 10.63 6.28
N ALA A 40 1.89 11.02 6.56
CA ALA A 40 1.32 12.32 6.19
C ALA A 40 0.28 12.77 7.22
N GLU A 41 -0.05 14.06 7.27
CA GLU A 41 -1.03 14.60 8.22
C GLU A 41 -2.47 14.36 7.76
N SER A 42 -2.67 14.08 6.47
CA SER A 42 -3.97 13.77 5.88
C SER A 42 -3.87 12.78 4.73
N LEU A 43 -5.02 12.17 4.38
CA LEU A 43 -5.13 11.28 3.22
C LEU A 43 -4.80 12.01 1.90
N GLU A 44 -5.28 13.23 1.73
CA GLU A 44 -5.03 14.02 0.52
C GLU A 44 -3.53 14.29 0.33
N GLU A 45 -2.82 14.61 1.42
CA GLU A 45 -1.37 14.77 1.39
C GLU A 45 -0.67 13.46 1.05
N ALA A 46 -1.12 12.34 1.62
CA ALA A 46 -0.54 11.03 1.35
C ALA A 46 -0.66 10.66 -0.14
N GLU A 47 -1.84 10.86 -0.73
CA GLU A 47 -2.08 10.58 -2.15
C GLU A 47 -1.28 11.53 -3.05
N ARG A 48 -1.17 12.80 -2.68
CA ARG A 48 -0.36 13.79 -3.41
C ARG A 48 1.12 13.43 -3.39
N ALA A 49 1.67 13.08 -2.22
CA ALA A 49 3.05 12.65 -2.05
C ALA A 49 3.32 11.36 -2.84
N ALA A 50 2.45 10.36 -2.71
CA ALA A 50 2.59 9.10 -3.43
C ALA A 50 2.59 9.30 -4.95
N CYS A 51 1.66 10.10 -5.47
CA CYS A 51 1.60 10.44 -6.90
C CYS A 51 2.86 11.19 -7.34
N GLY A 52 3.37 12.11 -6.51
CA GLY A 52 4.59 12.87 -6.75
C GLY A 52 5.83 11.97 -6.87
N VAL A 53 6.03 11.06 -5.92
CA VAL A 53 7.14 10.09 -5.93
C VAL A 53 7.12 9.26 -7.20
N VAL A 54 5.98 8.68 -7.56
CA VAL A 54 5.87 7.80 -8.74
C VAL A 54 6.09 8.59 -10.03
N ARG A 55 5.52 9.79 -10.16
CA ARG A 55 5.77 10.65 -11.34
C ARG A 55 7.25 10.99 -11.49
N ARG A 56 7.93 11.38 -10.40
CA ARG A 56 9.39 11.63 -10.43
C ARG A 56 10.18 10.39 -10.84
N ALA A 57 9.78 9.21 -10.38
CA ALA A 57 10.44 7.96 -10.77
C ALA A 57 10.26 7.66 -12.27
N LEU A 58 9.05 7.86 -12.82
CA LEU A 58 8.78 7.69 -14.24
C LEU A 58 9.58 8.69 -15.10
N ASP A 59 9.64 9.97 -14.68
CA ASP A 59 10.37 11.02 -15.40
C ASP A 59 11.89 10.80 -15.42
N ARG A 60 12.44 10.08 -14.44
CA ARG A 60 13.89 9.83 -14.31
C ARG A 60 14.42 8.73 -15.23
N ARG A 61 13.58 7.86 -15.81
CA ARG A 61 14.04 6.82 -16.74
C ARG A 61 13.38 6.94 -18.11
N PRO A 62 14.17 7.10 -19.19
CA PRO A 62 13.64 7.15 -20.56
C PRO A 62 12.80 5.92 -20.95
N GLU A 63 13.03 4.75 -20.33
CA GLU A 63 12.27 3.52 -20.58
C GLU A 63 10.78 3.63 -20.21
N PHE A 64 10.41 4.61 -19.36
CA PHE A 64 9.01 4.90 -19.03
C PHE A 64 8.44 6.09 -19.79
N ALA A 65 9.16 6.65 -20.77
CA ALA A 65 8.63 7.71 -21.61
C ALA A 65 7.28 7.29 -22.23
N GLY A 66 6.25 8.14 -22.06
CA GLY A 66 4.89 7.84 -22.50
C GLY A 66 4.03 7.04 -21.50
N THR A 67 4.60 6.62 -20.36
CA THR A 67 3.85 6.07 -19.24
C THR A 67 3.30 7.21 -18.39
N SER A 68 2.10 7.04 -17.83
CA SER A 68 1.51 8.00 -16.90
C SER A 68 0.80 7.30 -15.76
N VAL A 69 0.72 7.98 -14.62
CA VAL A 69 -0.11 7.56 -13.50
C VAL A 69 -1.57 7.77 -13.90
N VAL A 70 -2.30 6.67 -14.13
CA VAL A 70 -3.73 6.70 -14.50
C VAL A 70 -4.65 6.92 -13.30
N PHE A 71 -4.21 6.49 -12.12
CA PHE A 71 -4.94 6.62 -10.86
C PHE A 71 -3.94 6.61 -9.69
N CYS A 72 -4.20 7.42 -8.67
CA CYS A 72 -3.50 7.38 -7.39
C CYS A 72 -4.52 7.68 -6.30
N GLY A 73 -4.61 6.79 -5.32
CA GLY A 73 -5.56 6.91 -4.23
C GLY A 73 -5.45 5.73 -3.28
N THR A 74 -5.98 5.88 -2.07
CA THR A 74 -6.10 4.77 -1.13
C THR A 74 -7.48 4.14 -1.26
N PRO A 75 -7.60 2.82 -1.44
CA PRO A 75 -8.91 2.18 -1.46
C PRO A 75 -9.59 2.33 -0.09
N PHE A 76 -10.88 2.66 -0.08
CA PHE A 76 -11.66 2.65 1.14
C PHE A 76 -12.02 1.21 1.52
N LEU A 77 -11.24 0.61 2.42
CA LEU A 77 -11.32 -0.82 2.73
C LEU A 77 -12.40 -1.19 3.75
N ALA A 78 -12.99 -0.24 4.47
CA ALA A 78 -13.94 -0.53 5.55
C ALA A 78 -15.13 -1.40 5.09
N PRO A 79 -15.83 -1.09 3.98
CA PRO A 79 -16.96 -1.92 3.52
C PRO A 79 -16.53 -3.34 3.14
N TYR A 80 -15.32 -3.49 2.60
CA TYR A 80 -14.78 -4.81 2.26
C TYR A 80 -14.57 -5.66 3.52
N TYR A 81 -13.95 -5.10 4.55
CA TYR A 81 -13.72 -5.82 5.81
C TYR A 81 -15.02 -6.06 6.58
N GLU A 82 -15.97 -5.13 6.56
CA GLU A 82 -17.31 -5.34 7.14
C GLU A 82 -18.06 -6.50 6.47
N GLN A 83 -18.01 -6.57 5.14
CA GLN A 83 -18.57 -7.69 4.40
C GLN A 83 -17.86 -9.01 4.75
N LEU A 84 -16.53 -8.99 4.83
CA LEU A 84 -15.74 -10.16 5.20
C LEU A 84 -16.14 -10.68 6.59
N LEU A 85 -16.27 -9.78 7.58
CA LEU A 85 -16.71 -10.10 8.94
C LEU A 85 -18.14 -10.66 8.98
N THR A 86 -19.05 -10.11 8.16
CA THR A 86 -20.44 -10.57 8.08
C THR A 86 -20.54 -11.94 7.39
N SER A 87 -19.64 -12.22 6.44
CA SER A 87 -19.59 -13.49 5.72
C SER A 87 -18.87 -14.62 6.47
N ALA A 88 -18.11 -14.28 7.52
CA ALA A 88 -17.45 -15.26 8.37
C ALA A 88 -18.52 -16.05 9.14
N SER A 89 -18.65 -17.34 8.85
CA SER A 89 -19.54 -18.23 9.61
C SER A 89 -19.18 -18.23 11.10
N PRO A 90 -20.16 -18.40 12.01
CA PRO A 90 -19.90 -18.60 13.42
C PRO A 90 -19.10 -19.90 13.60
N GLY A 91 -17.78 -19.79 13.70
CA GLY A 91 -16.84 -20.91 13.75
C GLY A 91 -15.58 -20.76 12.88
N GLY A 92 -15.53 -19.80 11.96
CA GLY A 92 -14.34 -19.50 11.16
C GLY A 92 -13.41 -18.52 11.88
N GLY A 93 -12.38 -19.04 12.54
CA GLY A 93 -11.51 -18.32 13.48
C GLY A 93 -10.91 -17.01 12.97
N LEU A 94 -11.39 -15.90 13.53
CA LEU A 94 -10.61 -14.70 13.88
C LEU A 94 -11.03 -14.15 15.26
N LEU A 95 -11.64 -14.99 16.11
CA LEU A 95 -11.67 -14.68 17.53
C LEU A 95 -10.24 -14.90 18.04
N MET A 96 -9.47 -13.82 18.17
CA MET A 96 -8.39 -13.79 19.15
C MET A 96 -9.02 -14.14 20.49
N THR A 97 -8.84 -15.38 20.95
CA THR A 97 -9.21 -15.75 22.31
C THR A 97 -8.48 -14.79 23.24
N PRO A 98 -9.19 -14.02 24.08
CA PRO A 98 -8.54 -13.12 25.03
C PRO A 98 -7.52 -13.92 25.85
N PRO A 99 -6.30 -13.41 26.07
CA PRO A 99 -5.36 -14.08 26.94
C PRO A 99 -5.83 -13.83 28.38
N ASP A 100 -6.64 -14.74 28.92
CA ASP A 100 -6.67 -15.18 30.33
C ASP A 100 -7.95 -15.97 30.62
N GLN A 101 -7.86 -17.30 30.55
CA GLN A 101 -8.82 -18.23 31.15
C GLN A 101 -8.10 -19.44 31.79
N ASP A 102 -6.82 -19.31 32.17
CA ASP A 102 -6.04 -20.42 32.76
C ASP A 102 -5.74 -20.24 34.25
N SER A 103 -6.39 -19.27 34.91
CA SER A 103 -6.15 -18.95 36.32
C SER A 103 -7.21 -19.48 37.29
N ALA A 104 -8.12 -20.35 36.86
CA ALA A 104 -9.27 -20.80 37.67
C ALA A 104 -9.30 -22.30 37.99
N GLU A 105 -8.15 -22.97 38.08
CA GLU A 105 -8.06 -24.27 38.75
C GLU A 105 -6.90 -24.27 39.77
N ARG A 106 -7.26 -23.94 41.02
CA ARG A 106 -6.50 -24.30 42.22
C ARG A 106 -7.44 -24.85 43.27
#